data_AF-A0A1F9LHL0-F1
#
_entry.id   AF-A0A1F9LHL0-F1
#
_cell.length_a   1.000
_cell.length_b   1.000
_cell.length_c   1.000
_cell.angle_alpha   90.00
_cell.angle_beta   90.00
_cell.angle_gamma   90.00
#
_symmetry.space_group_name_H-M   'P 1'
#
loop_
_entity.id
_entity.type
_entity.pdbx_description
1 polymer ?
#
loop_
_entity_poly.entity_id
_entity_poly.type
_entity_poly.pdbx_seq_one_letter_code
_entity_poly.pdbx_strand_id
1 'polypeptide(L)'
;MLKVLMVRSKQQIERLIRGAMGEIKADLIVTGGELVNVYSGEILRGFEIAVLDGRICYVGPSAAHTAGPATRRLDAKGLIVAPGFIDGHTHIGHFCRPYEYLQAYLPHGTTSLVASCDEPQTVFGFRGLKLFLDEVEAHPLRVFTLVSMVAPQDPALCSTQSLSRDEVAQALADPRVLGLGEIVSWLRLVQGDQELLEKIALALSAGKIIHGHTSGARDQKLCAIAAAGVSSCHEPIREEDVIERLRSGYWVMLREGSNRRDLDSTLPPIVSRRLSTQRLILVTDGMAPDDVQQDGHMDFVVRRAIHLGLPPVVAIQAATLNPATYSGVEQEVGGIAPGRYADITLLEDLQEVRVHSTLIGGEVVARQGKTLVNSRPISFPGDTFHSLRLTADVSPNSFRIPCSSNSAKIRVMELVNFNITAETILESRCEKGFLEADLGQNLLKVAVFERHGESGKIALGFVKGFGARVGAVGTTASLDENTLLIAGSSDEDMALCANILIEAGGGMAVVDHGVVLEKIDFPVGGIFSLRPWQEMGEGISRIHRCLRERGSPFPKPMYALMFLPFVTLPALRITARGLVAAKERRLVPLFVEG
;
A
#
# COMPACT_ATOMS: atom_id res chain seq x y z
N MET A 1 -18.35 -18.17 -6.39
CA MET A 1 -17.23 -17.49 -5.72
C MET A 1 -17.31 -17.86 -4.23
N LEU A 2 -16.29 -18.52 -3.68
CA LEU A 2 -16.29 -18.90 -2.26
C LEU A 2 -16.09 -17.62 -1.43
N LYS A 3 -17.08 -17.24 -0.63
CA LYS A 3 -16.89 -16.17 0.38
C LYS A 3 -15.75 -16.55 1.31
N VAL A 4 -14.95 -15.57 1.73
CA VAL A 4 -13.93 -15.73 2.78
C VAL A 4 -14.66 -16.02 4.10
N LEU A 5 -15.00 -17.29 4.30
CA LEU A 5 -15.56 -17.78 5.55
C LEU A 5 -14.39 -18.36 6.34
N MET A 6 -13.91 -17.60 7.33
CA MET A 6 -12.91 -18.07 8.30
C MET A 6 -13.43 -19.23 9.17
N VAL A 7 -14.73 -19.50 9.15
CA VAL A 7 -15.36 -20.59 9.92
C VAL A 7 -15.93 -21.64 8.98
N ARG A 8 -15.46 -22.88 9.13
CA ARG A 8 -15.98 -24.04 8.41
C ARG A 8 -17.25 -24.54 9.09
N SER A 9 -18.28 -24.83 8.30
CA SER A 9 -19.48 -25.49 8.81
C SER A 9 -19.19 -26.95 9.17
N LYS A 10 -20.00 -27.54 10.06
CA LYS A 10 -19.95 -28.98 10.38
C LYS A 10 -19.94 -29.84 9.12
N GLN A 11 -20.77 -29.49 8.14
CA GLN A 11 -20.87 -30.22 6.88
C GLN A 11 -19.58 -30.14 6.04
N GLN A 12 -18.94 -28.97 5.99
CA GLN A 12 -17.65 -28.82 5.30
C GLN A 12 -16.56 -29.66 5.96
N ILE A 13 -16.52 -29.68 7.29
CA ILE A 13 -15.56 -30.50 8.05
C ILE A 13 -15.75 -31.99 7.74
N GLU A 14 -16.99 -32.48 7.81
CA GLU A 14 -17.31 -33.89 7.50
C GLU A 14 -16.92 -34.26 6.07
N ARG A 15 -17.23 -33.37 5.11
CA ARG A 15 -16.86 -33.58 3.70
C ARG A 15 -15.36 -33.67 3.49
N LEU A 16 -14.57 -32.80 4.14
CA LEU A 16 -13.11 -32.85 4.03
C LEU A 16 -12.52 -34.12 4.64
N ILE A 17 -13.04 -34.58 5.78
CA ILE A 17 -12.63 -35.85 6.41
C ILE A 17 -12.90 -37.00 5.44
N ARG A 18 -14.13 -37.11 4.93
CA ARG A 18 -14.53 -38.17 4.00
C ARG A 18 -13.79 -38.08 2.66
N GLY A 19 -13.44 -36.86 2.23
CA GLY A 19 -12.57 -36.60 1.08
C GLY A 19 -11.16 -37.13 1.28
N ALA A 20 -10.55 -36.85 2.45
CA ALA A 20 -9.23 -37.34 2.82
C ALA A 20 -9.19 -38.89 2.87
N MET A 21 -10.28 -39.51 3.33
CA MET A 21 -10.45 -40.97 3.35
C MET A 21 -10.78 -41.56 1.96
N GLY A 22 -11.03 -40.74 0.95
CA GLY A 22 -11.37 -41.17 -0.41
C GLY A 22 -12.80 -41.68 -0.60
N GLU A 23 -13.67 -41.52 0.41
CA GLU A 23 -15.10 -41.82 0.32
C GLU A 23 -15.84 -40.81 -0.57
N ILE A 24 -15.42 -39.54 -0.48
CA ILE A 24 -15.79 -38.48 -1.43
C ILE A 24 -14.58 -38.25 -2.34
N LYS A 25 -14.81 -38.21 -3.65
CA LYS A 25 -13.72 -38.03 -4.62
C LYS A 25 -13.34 -36.56 -4.72
N ALA A 26 -12.04 -36.31 -4.84
CA ALA A 26 -11.46 -34.97 -4.95
C ALA A 26 -11.88 -34.29 -6.26
N ASP A 27 -11.96 -32.96 -6.25
CA ASP A 27 -12.22 -32.13 -7.42
C ASP A 27 -10.96 -32.00 -8.30
N LEU A 28 -9.80 -31.93 -7.65
CA LEU A 28 -8.49 -31.80 -8.27
C LEU A 28 -7.46 -32.64 -7.52
N ILE A 29 -6.55 -33.25 -8.27
CA ILE A 29 -5.28 -33.78 -7.75
C ILE A 29 -4.12 -33.11 -8.49
N VAL A 30 -3.19 -32.53 -7.74
CA VAL A 30 -1.91 -31.99 -8.25
C VAL A 30 -0.83 -33.06 -8.07
N THR A 31 -0.11 -33.39 -9.15
CA THR A 31 0.90 -34.46 -9.20
C THR A 31 2.21 -33.99 -9.80
N GLY A 32 3.32 -34.69 -9.54
CA GLY A 32 4.56 -34.58 -10.31
C GLY A 32 5.50 -33.41 -9.98
N GLY A 33 5.04 -32.42 -9.20
CA GLY A 33 5.87 -31.27 -8.78
C GLY A 33 6.72 -31.53 -7.53
N GLU A 34 7.68 -30.63 -7.28
CA GLU A 34 8.45 -30.60 -6.03
C GLU A 34 7.78 -29.67 -5.02
N LEU A 35 7.29 -30.20 -3.90
CA LEU A 35 6.52 -29.44 -2.91
C LEU A 35 7.43 -28.72 -1.92
N VAL A 36 7.33 -27.39 -1.83
CA VAL A 36 7.93 -26.59 -0.76
C VAL A 36 7.07 -26.74 0.49
N ASN A 37 7.52 -27.57 1.44
CA ASN A 37 6.87 -27.73 2.72
C ASN A 37 7.36 -26.64 3.70
N VAL A 38 6.59 -25.56 3.77
CA VAL A 38 6.89 -24.41 4.65
C VAL A 38 6.80 -24.72 6.14
N TYR A 39 6.25 -25.87 6.54
CA TYR A 39 6.19 -26.28 7.95
C TYR A 39 7.44 -27.05 8.39
N SER A 40 7.95 -27.98 7.58
CA SER A 40 9.18 -28.72 7.88
C SER A 40 10.44 -28.05 7.36
N GLY A 41 10.32 -27.12 6.41
CA GLY A 41 11.45 -26.47 5.75
C GLY A 41 12.07 -27.30 4.62
N GLU A 42 11.41 -28.38 4.19
CA GLU A 42 11.92 -29.32 3.18
C GLU A 42 11.29 -29.10 1.79
N ILE A 43 12.00 -29.56 0.76
CA ILE A 43 11.44 -29.73 -0.59
C ILE A 43 11.14 -31.21 -0.79
N LEU A 44 9.85 -31.57 -0.85
CA LEU A 44 9.37 -32.94 -0.90
C LEU A 44 9.08 -33.36 -2.34
N ARG A 45 9.68 -34.48 -2.78
CA ARG A 45 9.50 -35.05 -4.13
C ARG A 45 8.49 -36.18 -4.11
N GLY A 46 7.68 -36.28 -5.17
CA GLY A 46 6.70 -37.35 -5.33
C GLY A 46 5.48 -37.23 -4.43
N PHE A 47 5.26 -36.07 -3.81
CA PHE A 47 4.04 -35.80 -3.05
C PHE A 47 2.93 -35.31 -3.98
N GLU A 48 1.71 -35.74 -3.70
CA GLU A 48 0.49 -35.37 -4.40
C GLU A 48 -0.45 -34.62 -3.45
N ILE A 49 -1.22 -33.69 -3.99
CA ILE A 49 -2.16 -32.85 -3.24
C ILE A 49 -3.56 -33.11 -3.79
N ALA A 50 -4.50 -33.50 -2.93
CA ALA A 50 -5.90 -33.62 -3.29
C ALA A 50 -6.70 -32.43 -2.74
N VAL A 51 -7.56 -31.88 -3.58
CA VAL A 51 -8.40 -30.71 -3.29
C VAL A 51 -9.87 -31.11 -3.40
N LEU A 52 -10.66 -30.73 -2.39
CA LEU A 52 -12.11 -30.90 -2.34
C LEU A 52 -12.76 -29.63 -1.80
N ASP A 53 -13.80 -29.14 -2.48
CA ASP A 53 -14.53 -27.91 -2.14
C ASP A 53 -13.58 -26.69 -1.97
N GLY A 54 -12.54 -26.63 -2.81
CA GLY A 54 -11.50 -25.60 -2.80
C GLY A 54 -10.53 -25.64 -1.62
N ARG A 55 -10.55 -26.70 -0.81
CA ARG A 55 -9.61 -26.93 0.29
C ARG A 55 -8.81 -28.20 0.08
N ILE A 56 -7.59 -28.21 0.59
CA ILE A 56 -6.73 -29.38 0.58
C ILE A 56 -7.33 -30.41 1.54
N CYS A 57 -7.64 -31.61 1.05
CA CYS A 57 -8.10 -32.71 1.91
C CYS A 57 -6.99 -33.74 2.16
N TYR A 58 -5.99 -33.85 1.28
CA TYR A 58 -4.88 -34.78 1.42
C TYR A 58 -3.58 -34.20 0.85
N VAL A 59 -2.47 -34.48 1.53
CA VAL A 59 -1.10 -34.23 1.07
C VAL A 59 -0.26 -35.45 1.46
N GLY A 60 0.40 -36.10 0.51
CA GLY A 60 1.16 -37.31 0.80
C GLY A 60 1.72 -37.99 -0.44
N PRO A 61 2.33 -39.17 -0.31
CA PRO A 61 3.03 -39.84 -1.41
C PRO A 61 2.10 -40.34 -2.54
N SER A 62 0.81 -40.52 -2.28
CA SER A 62 -0.18 -40.79 -3.34
C SER A 62 -1.59 -40.43 -2.92
N ALA A 63 -2.27 -39.65 -3.76
CA ALA A 63 -3.68 -39.28 -3.68
C ALA A 63 -4.58 -40.19 -4.53
N ALA A 64 -4.08 -41.34 -5.01
CA ALA A 64 -4.83 -42.20 -5.93
C ALA A 64 -6.19 -42.67 -5.36
N HIS A 65 -6.29 -42.89 -4.04
CA HIS A 65 -7.54 -43.32 -3.39
C HIS A 65 -8.62 -42.24 -3.40
N THR A 66 -8.23 -40.96 -3.47
CA THR A 66 -9.18 -39.83 -3.57
C THR A 66 -9.64 -39.57 -4.99
N ALA A 67 -9.09 -40.24 -6.00
CA ALA A 67 -9.45 -40.04 -7.40
C ALA A 67 -10.78 -40.71 -7.78
N GLY A 68 -11.55 -40.05 -8.62
CA GLY A 68 -12.74 -40.57 -9.27
C GLY A 68 -12.86 -40.11 -10.73
N PRO A 69 -13.91 -40.54 -11.44
CA PRO A 69 -14.10 -40.20 -12.86
C PRO A 69 -14.18 -38.71 -13.17
N ALA A 70 -14.67 -37.90 -12.22
CA ALA A 70 -14.78 -36.44 -12.36
C ALA A 70 -13.57 -35.66 -11.81
N THR A 71 -12.59 -36.34 -11.20
CA THR A 71 -11.43 -35.70 -10.60
C THR A 71 -10.50 -35.18 -11.69
N ARG A 72 -10.26 -33.87 -11.71
CA ARG A 72 -9.25 -33.27 -12.59
C ARG A 72 -7.85 -33.61 -12.09
N ARG A 73 -6.90 -33.71 -13.02
CA ARG A 73 -5.48 -33.85 -12.71
C ARG A 73 -4.72 -32.64 -13.25
N LEU A 74 -3.91 -32.03 -12.40
CA LEU A 74 -2.94 -31.02 -12.79
C LEU A 74 -1.55 -31.64 -12.66
N ASP A 75 -0.88 -31.78 -13.79
CA ASP A 75 0.51 -32.22 -13.85
C ASP A 75 1.44 -31.02 -13.62
N ALA A 76 2.14 -31.02 -12.51
CA ALA A 76 3.14 -30.05 -12.12
C ALA A 76 4.57 -30.59 -12.33
N LYS A 77 4.76 -31.61 -13.17
CA LYS A 77 6.08 -32.15 -13.50
C LYS A 77 7.03 -31.05 -13.99
N GLY A 78 8.21 -30.98 -13.37
CA GLY A 78 9.22 -29.98 -13.67
C GLY A 78 8.94 -28.60 -13.05
N LEU A 79 7.87 -28.47 -12.26
CA LEU A 79 7.54 -27.26 -11.52
C LEU A 79 7.72 -27.48 -10.02
N ILE A 80 7.90 -26.38 -9.30
CA ILE A 80 7.87 -26.32 -7.85
C ILE A 80 6.46 -25.93 -7.41
N VAL A 81 5.93 -26.62 -6.41
CA VAL A 81 4.63 -26.34 -5.79
C VAL A 81 4.85 -25.62 -4.47
N ALA A 82 4.49 -24.33 -4.40
CA ALA A 82 4.57 -23.53 -3.19
C ALA A 82 3.17 -23.07 -2.74
N PRO A 83 2.96 -22.73 -1.45
CA PRO A 83 1.77 -21.99 -1.05
C PRO A 83 1.68 -20.67 -1.82
N GLY A 84 0.46 -20.22 -2.09
CA GLY A 84 0.24 -18.89 -2.66
C GLY A 84 0.84 -17.79 -1.78
N PHE A 85 1.47 -16.79 -2.41
CA PHE A 85 2.11 -15.70 -1.69
C PHE A 85 1.10 -14.80 -1.01
N ILE A 86 1.49 -14.32 0.16
CA ILE A 86 0.77 -13.37 0.99
C ILE A 86 1.61 -12.11 1.11
N ASP A 87 1.08 -10.99 0.62
CA ASP A 87 1.63 -9.70 0.99
C ASP A 87 1.14 -9.31 2.38
N GLY A 88 2.06 -9.32 3.35
CA GLY A 88 1.74 -9.15 4.75
C GLY A 88 1.41 -7.71 5.17
N HIS A 89 1.64 -6.73 4.31
CA HIS A 89 1.21 -5.34 4.51
C HIS A 89 1.27 -4.56 3.19
N THR A 90 0.13 -4.05 2.72
CA THR A 90 0.07 -3.28 1.48
C THR A 90 -1.10 -2.30 1.48
N HIS A 91 -1.14 -1.45 0.45
CA HIS A 91 -2.20 -0.50 0.19
C HIS A 91 -2.70 -0.68 -1.24
N ILE A 92 -4.01 -0.72 -1.42
CA ILE A 92 -4.68 -0.79 -2.73
C ILE A 92 -5.83 0.21 -2.76
N GLY A 93 -6.26 0.60 -3.96
CA GLY A 93 -7.26 1.66 -4.11
C GLY A 93 -6.67 3.07 -4.11
N HIS A 94 -5.39 3.19 -4.45
CA HIS A 94 -4.73 4.43 -4.88
C HIS A 94 -4.41 4.32 -6.38
N PHE A 95 -4.56 5.35 -7.21
CA PHE A 95 -4.40 5.33 -8.68
C PHE A 95 -5.40 4.47 -9.48
N CYS A 96 -5.55 3.19 -9.20
CA CYS A 96 -6.57 2.31 -9.77
C CYS A 96 -7.44 1.67 -8.68
N ARG A 97 -8.67 1.28 -9.05
CA ARG A 97 -9.61 0.66 -8.12
C ARG A 97 -8.99 -0.61 -7.50
N PRO A 98 -9.35 -0.98 -6.25
CA PRO A 98 -8.80 -2.18 -5.60
C PRO A 98 -8.87 -3.43 -6.47
N TYR A 99 -9.97 -3.67 -7.19
CA TYR A 99 -10.11 -4.82 -8.09
C TYR A 99 -9.00 -4.92 -9.14
N GLU A 100 -8.56 -3.80 -9.71
CA GLU A 100 -7.52 -3.77 -10.75
C GLU A 100 -6.13 -4.09 -10.17
N TYR A 101 -5.85 -3.73 -8.93
CA TYR A 101 -4.66 -4.23 -8.23
C TYR A 101 -4.69 -5.75 -8.08
N LEU A 102 -5.84 -6.32 -7.71
CA LEU A 102 -5.95 -7.76 -7.54
C LEU A 102 -5.75 -8.51 -8.87
N GLN A 103 -6.20 -7.93 -9.99
CA GLN A 103 -5.89 -8.43 -11.33
C GLN A 103 -4.40 -8.38 -11.65
N ALA A 104 -3.72 -7.31 -11.24
CA ALA A 104 -2.30 -7.11 -11.48
C ALA A 104 -1.43 -8.09 -10.67
N TYR A 105 -1.80 -8.43 -9.43
CA TYR A 105 -0.96 -9.24 -8.53
C TYR A 105 -1.08 -10.75 -8.75
N LEU A 106 -2.23 -11.22 -9.25
CA LEU A 106 -2.50 -12.65 -9.45
C LEU A 106 -1.45 -13.37 -10.33
N PRO A 107 -1.02 -12.82 -11.49
CA PRO A 107 0.03 -13.40 -12.31
C PRO A 107 1.36 -13.62 -11.60
N HIS A 108 1.59 -12.93 -10.50
CA HIS A 108 2.83 -12.93 -9.71
C HIS A 108 2.74 -13.84 -8.47
N GLY A 109 1.86 -14.85 -8.51
CA GLY A 109 1.77 -15.88 -7.47
C GLY A 109 1.14 -15.40 -6.16
N THR A 110 0.62 -14.18 -6.11
CA THR A 110 -0.03 -13.63 -4.92
C THR A 110 -1.48 -14.10 -4.85
N THR A 111 -1.87 -14.72 -3.74
CA THR A 111 -3.25 -15.23 -3.53
C THR A 111 -3.94 -14.56 -2.36
N SER A 112 -3.21 -13.87 -1.49
CA SER A 112 -3.77 -13.14 -0.36
C SER A 112 -3.02 -11.85 -0.07
N LEU A 113 -3.71 -10.86 0.51
CA LEU A 113 -3.13 -9.60 0.98
C LEU A 113 -3.62 -9.32 2.40
N VAL A 114 -2.79 -8.66 3.19
CA VAL A 114 -3.21 -7.92 4.39
C VAL A 114 -3.12 -6.44 4.03
N ALA A 115 -4.27 -5.81 3.75
CA ALA A 115 -4.33 -4.47 3.19
C ALA A 115 -5.00 -3.48 4.12
N SER A 116 -4.39 -2.31 4.29
CA SER A 116 -5.04 -1.17 4.97
C SER A 116 -5.93 -0.41 4.01
N CYS A 117 -7.16 -0.10 4.43
CA CYS A 117 -8.13 0.65 3.62
C CYS A 117 -7.94 2.17 3.83
N ASP A 118 -6.78 2.72 3.48
CA ASP A 118 -6.48 4.13 3.78
C ASP A 118 -7.23 5.11 2.87
N GLU A 119 -7.09 4.99 1.55
CA GLU A 119 -7.62 6.03 0.65
C GLU A 119 -9.16 6.12 0.64
N PRO A 120 -9.91 5.01 0.45
CA PRO A 120 -11.37 5.11 0.45
C PRO A 120 -11.91 5.55 1.80
N GLN A 121 -11.31 5.08 2.91
CA GLN A 121 -11.73 5.47 4.25
C GLN A 121 -11.43 6.94 4.53
N THR A 122 -10.29 7.45 4.08
CA THR A 122 -9.93 8.86 4.27
C THR A 122 -10.91 9.78 3.56
N VAL A 123 -11.32 9.42 2.33
CA VAL A 123 -12.22 10.26 1.53
C VAL A 123 -13.69 10.11 1.93
N PHE A 124 -14.15 8.90 2.21
CA PHE A 124 -15.58 8.60 2.41
C PHE A 124 -15.92 8.12 3.82
N GLY A 125 -14.97 8.20 4.77
CA GLY A 125 -15.14 7.74 6.15
C GLY A 125 -15.47 6.24 6.21
N PHE A 126 -16.34 5.87 7.15
CA PHE A 126 -16.75 4.48 7.33
C PHE A 126 -17.48 3.88 6.11
N ARG A 127 -18.14 4.71 5.30
CA ARG A 127 -18.72 4.26 4.02
C ARG A 127 -17.63 3.82 3.03
N GLY A 128 -16.48 4.49 3.04
CA GLY A 128 -15.32 4.12 2.25
C GLY A 128 -14.82 2.71 2.57
N LEU A 129 -14.73 2.38 3.86
CA LEU A 129 -14.39 1.02 4.31
C LEU A 129 -15.39 -0.02 3.78
N LYS A 130 -16.69 0.24 3.86
CA LYS A 130 -17.72 -0.67 3.34
C LYS A 130 -17.60 -0.90 1.84
N LEU A 131 -17.43 0.18 1.07
CA LEU A 131 -17.23 0.10 -0.37
C LEU A 131 -15.96 -0.67 -0.73
N PHE A 132 -14.87 -0.48 0.02
CA PHE A 132 -13.64 -1.24 -0.16
C PHE A 132 -13.85 -2.72 0.11
N LEU A 133 -14.53 -3.09 1.20
CA LEU A 133 -14.81 -4.47 1.55
C LEU A 133 -15.66 -5.17 0.48
N ASP A 134 -16.68 -4.49 -0.05
CA ASP A 134 -17.52 -5.03 -1.13
C ASP A 134 -16.75 -5.17 -2.44
N GLU A 135 -15.86 -4.23 -2.74
CA GLU A 135 -15.00 -4.23 -3.92
C GLU A 135 -14.01 -5.39 -3.92
N VAL A 136 -13.31 -5.63 -2.79
CA VAL A 136 -12.34 -6.73 -2.71
C VAL A 136 -13.03 -8.09 -2.63
N GLU A 137 -14.25 -8.19 -2.09
CA GLU A 137 -15.05 -9.42 -2.09
C GLU A 137 -15.54 -9.81 -3.49
N ALA A 138 -15.56 -8.88 -4.44
CA ALA A 138 -15.92 -9.14 -5.84
C ALA A 138 -14.82 -9.89 -6.63
N HIS A 139 -13.69 -10.19 -6.02
CA HIS A 139 -12.54 -10.85 -6.64
C HIS A 139 -12.12 -12.11 -5.85
N PRO A 140 -11.58 -13.17 -6.51
CA PRO A 140 -11.18 -14.40 -5.81
C PRO A 140 -9.92 -14.26 -4.94
N LEU A 141 -9.01 -13.34 -5.28
CA LEU A 141 -7.83 -13.02 -4.44
C LEU A 141 -8.31 -12.51 -3.07
N ARG A 142 -7.84 -13.14 -1.99
CA ARG A 142 -8.34 -12.85 -0.64
C ARG A 142 -7.69 -11.59 -0.11
N VAL A 143 -8.51 -10.63 0.30
CA VAL A 143 -8.03 -9.44 1.00
C VAL A 143 -8.49 -9.51 2.44
N PHE A 144 -7.52 -9.52 3.34
CA PHE A 144 -7.72 -9.38 4.76
C PHE A 144 -7.52 -7.92 5.14
N THR A 145 -8.60 -7.25 5.55
CA THR A 145 -8.61 -5.79 5.64
C THR A 145 -8.21 -5.32 7.04
N LEU A 146 -7.51 -4.19 7.08
CA LEU A 146 -7.25 -3.44 8.30
C LEU A 146 -8.01 -2.11 8.26
N VAL A 147 -8.56 -1.70 9.42
CA VAL A 147 -9.20 -0.40 9.59
C VAL A 147 -8.12 0.67 9.58
N SER A 148 -8.23 1.65 8.70
CA SER A 148 -7.21 2.68 8.58
C SER A 148 -7.11 3.54 9.85
N MET A 149 -5.88 3.88 10.22
CA MET A 149 -5.55 4.72 11.38
C MET A 149 -4.87 6.04 10.96
N VAL A 150 -4.86 6.34 9.65
CA VAL A 150 -4.13 7.49 9.08
C VAL A 150 -4.99 8.72 8.85
N ALA A 151 -6.32 8.60 8.96
CA ALA A 151 -7.25 9.71 8.80
C ALA A 151 -7.87 10.13 10.15
N PRO A 152 -7.55 11.34 10.66
CA PRO A 152 -6.42 12.19 10.28
C PRO A 152 -5.07 11.70 10.83
N GLN A 153 -3.98 12.06 10.14
CA GLN A 153 -2.62 11.82 10.62
C GLN A 153 -2.44 12.57 11.95
N ASP A 154 -2.82 13.84 11.97
CA ASP A 154 -2.92 14.66 13.18
C ASP A 154 -4.12 15.62 13.07
N PRO A 155 -5.16 15.52 13.93
CA PRO A 155 -6.32 16.40 13.92
C PRO A 155 -5.98 17.90 14.04
N ALA A 156 -4.81 18.24 14.60
CA ALA A 156 -4.36 19.62 14.70
C ALA A 156 -3.85 20.17 13.36
N LEU A 157 -3.34 19.31 12.49
CA LEU A 157 -2.59 19.68 11.28
C LEU A 157 -3.34 19.32 9.98
N CYS A 158 -4.26 18.37 10.05
CA CYS A 158 -5.02 17.81 8.93
C CYS A 158 -6.51 18.17 9.01
N SER A 159 -7.20 18.10 7.87
CA SER A 159 -8.62 18.44 7.69
C SER A 159 -9.54 17.21 7.61
N THR A 160 -9.00 16.01 7.39
CA THR A 160 -9.79 14.78 7.34
C THR A 160 -10.40 14.41 8.70
N GLN A 161 -11.56 13.75 8.68
CA GLN A 161 -12.25 13.30 9.88
C GLN A 161 -11.79 11.91 10.33
N SER A 162 -11.89 11.67 11.63
CA SER A 162 -11.62 10.38 12.24
C SER A 162 -12.87 9.51 12.28
N LEU A 163 -12.71 8.19 12.21
CA LEU A 163 -13.79 7.26 12.55
C LEU A 163 -14.16 7.39 14.02
N SER A 164 -15.48 7.40 14.28
CA SER A 164 -16.01 7.32 15.63
C SER A 164 -15.71 5.96 16.27
N ARG A 165 -15.79 5.92 17.60
CA ARG A 165 -15.62 4.68 18.39
C ARG A 165 -16.55 3.56 17.92
N ASP A 166 -17.81 3.88 17.64
CA ASP A 166 -18.82 2.89 17.23
C ASP A 166 -18.58 2.38 15.81
N GLU A 167 -18.11 3.23 14.90
CA GLU A 167 -17.70 2.81 13.55
C GLU A 167 -16.49 1.86 13.60
N VAL A 168 -15.51 2.15 14.45
CA VAL A 168 -14.35 1.24 14.67
C VAL A 168 -14.81 -0.08 15.27
N ALA A 169 -15.68 -0.06 16.27
CA ALA A 169 -16.23 -1.29 16.85
C ALA A 169 -17.01 -2.12 15.82
N GLN A 170 -17.82 -1.47 14.98
CA GLN A 170 -18.54 -2.13 13.90
C GLN A 170 -17.60 -2.70 12.84
N ALA A 171 -16.53 -1.97 12.48
CA ALA A 171 -15.51 -2.43 11.55
C ALA A 171 -14.82 -3.70 12.06
N LEU A 172 -14.35 -3.68 13.32
CA LEU A 172 -13.64 -4.81 13.94
C LEU A 172 -14.51 -6.06 14.10
N ALA A 173 -15.84 -5.89 14.15
CA ALA A 173 -16.80 -6.99 14.19
C ALA A 173 -17.01 -7.68 12.83
N ASP A 174 -16.63 -7.03 11.71
CA ASP A 174 -16.71 -7.65 10.38
C ASP A 174 -15.65 -8.77 10.25
N PRO A 175 -16.03 -9.99 9.83
CA PRO A 175 -15.08 -11.10 9.71
C PRO A 175 -14.01 -10.88 8.63
N ARG A 176 -14.20 -9.94 7.71
CA ARG A 176 -13.20 -9.56 6.69
C ARG A 176 -12.10 -8.66 7.26
N VAL A 177 -12.32 -8.09 8.46
CA VAL A 177 -11.40 -7.15 9.12
C VAL A 177 -10.56 -7.87 10.19
N LEU A 178 -9.24 -7.86 10.02
CA LEU A 178 -8.30 -8.51 10.96
C LEU A 178 -7.88 -7.62 12.12
N GLY A 179 -8.00 -6.31 11.98
CA GLY A 179 -7.63 -5.38 13.03
C GLY A 179 -7.39 -3.97 12.54
N LEU A 180 -6.46 -3.27 13.20
CA LEU A 180 -6.13 -1.88 12.90
C LEU A 180 -4.91 -1.80 11.98
N GLY A 181 -4.99 -0.86 11.04
CA GLY A 181 -3.94 -0.48 10.12
C GLY A 181 -2.80 0.23 10.84
N GLU A 182 -1.84 0.67 10.05
CA GLU A 182 -0.61 1.25 10.55
C GLU A 182 -0.83 2.54 11.36
N ILE A 183 -0.27 2.61 12.56
CA ILE A 183 -0.34 3.82 13.40
C ILE A 183 0.79 4.77 13.01
N VAL A 184 0.56 5.58 11.98
CA VAL A 184 1.51 6.60 11.49
C VAL A 184 1.77 7.72 12.52
N SER A 185 0.83 7.95 13.42
CA SER A 185 0.87 9.00 14.44
C SER A 185 1.39 8.52 15.80
N TRP A 186 2.43 7.69 15.82
CA TRP A 186 2.94 7.10 17.06
C TRP A 186 3.38 8.13 18.12
N LEU A 187 3.73 9.37 17.73
CA LEU A 187 4.00 10.47 18.66
C LEU A 187 2.77 10.83 19.50
N ARG A 188 1.57 10.83 18.91
CA ARG A 188 0.30 11.03 19.63
C ARG A 188 0.06 9.87 20.59
N LEU A 189 0.30 8.65 20.15
CA LEU A 189 0.13 7.44 20.98
C LEU A 189 0.99 7.51 22.25
N VAL A 190 2.29 7.80 22.13
CA VAL A 190 3.18 7.88 23.30
C VAL A 190 2.90 9.10 24.19
N GLN A 191 2.15 10.08 23.69
CA GLN A 191 1.65 11.23 24.47
C GLN A 191 0.31 10.95 25.15
N GLY A 192 -0.24 9.74 25.03
CA GLY A 192 -1.47 9.34 25.69
C GLY A 192 -2.74 9.89 25.03
N ASP A 193 -2.72 10.10 23.71
CA ASP A 193 -3.89 10.50 22.93
C ASP A 193 -5.04 9.49 23.14
N GLN A 194 -6.12 9.97 23.76
CA GLN A 194 -7.23 9.12 24.21
C GLN A 194 -7.97 8.46 23.05
N GLU A 195 -8.07 9.13 21.90
CA GLU A 195 -8.74 8.59 20.72
C GLU A 195 -8.00 7.35 20.18
N LEU A 196 -6.66 7.42 20.09
CA LEU A 196 -5.84 6.27 19.69
C LEU A 196 -5.90 5.14 20.71
N LEU A 197 -5.81 5.46 22.01
CA LEU A 197 -5.87 4.48 23.08
C LEU A 197 -7.22 3.73 23.11
N GLU A 198 -8.34 4.42 22.90
CA GLU A 198 -9.66 3.81 22.83
C GLU A 198 -9.78 2.81 21.67
N LYS A 199 -9.29 3.19 20.48
CA LYS A 199 -9.31 2.31 19.30
C LYS A 199 -8.45 1.07 19.49
N ILE A 200 -7.25 1.25 20.04
CA ILE A 200 -6.34 0.16 20.40
C ILE A 200 -7.00 -0.77 21.42
N ALA A 201 -7.62 -0.23 22.47
CA ALA A 201 -8.30 -1.02 23.49
C ALA A 201 -9.44 -1.86 22.90
N LEU A 202 -10.22 -1.31 21.96
CA LEU A 202 -11.25 -2.05 21.22
C LEU A 202 -10.63 -3.22 20.45
N ALA A 203 -9.57 -2.99 19.68
CA ALA A 203 -8.90 -4.03 18.90
C ALA A 203 -8.35 -5.16 19.80
N LEU A 204 -7.68 -4.81 20.88
CA LEU A 204 -7.15 -5.78 21.85
C LEU A 204 -8.26 -6.59 22.51
N SER A 205 -9.37 -5.95 22.91
CA SER A 205 -10.52 -6.65 23.51
C SER A 205 -11.18 -7.64 22.54
N ALA A 206 -11.08 -7.39 21.23
CA ALA A 206 -11.58 -8.25 20.18
C ALA A 206 -10.56 -9.30 19.69
N GLY A 207 -9.36 -9.35 20.28
CA GLY A 207 -8.29 -10.26 19.87
C GLY A 207 -7.74 -9.97 18.48
N LYS A 208 -7.80 -8.70 18.03
CA LYS A 208 -7.43 -8.26 16.69
C LYS A 208 -5.97 -7.77 16.64
N ILE A 209 -5.35 -7.84 15.46
CA ILE A 209 -3.98 -7.38 15.26
C ILE A 209 -3.91 -5.85 15.13
N ILE A 210 -2.72 -5.30 15.36
CA ILE A 210 -2.44 -3.87 15.21
C ILE A 210 -1.12 -3.72 14.48
N HIS A 211 -1.17 -3.15 13.28
CA HIS A 211 0.03 -2.85 12.49
C HIS A 211 0.71 -1.58 12.97
N GLY A 212 2.03 -1.53 12.87
CA GLY A 212 2.83 -0.39 13.29
C GLY A 212 3.52 0.33 12.15
N HIS A 213 3.55 1.66 12.25
CA HIS A 213 4.44 2.53 11.49
C HIS A 213 5.35 3.25 12.49
N THR A 214 6.50 2.65 12.81
CA THR A 214 7.35 3.15 13.91
C THR A 214 8.57 3.91 13.40
N SER A 215 8.41 4.64 12.29
CA SER A 215 9.48 5.42 11.66
C SER A 215 10.12 6.39 12.66
N GLY A 216 11.44 6.29 12.82
CA GLY A 216 12.21 7.10 13.77
C GLY A 216 12.02 6.78 15.27
N ALA A 217 11.15 5.85 15.65
CA ALA A 217 11.03 5.40 17.03
C ALA A 217 12.14 4.38 17.38
N ARG A 218 12.78 4.58 18.54
CA ARG A 218 13.85 3.74 19.10
C ARG A 218 13.74 3.68 20.63
N ASP A 219 14.39 2.70 21.22
CA ASP A 219 14.54 2.50 22.66
C ASP A 219 13.18 2.61 23.39
N GLN A 220 13.10 3.37 24.48
CA GLN A 220 11.89 3.58 25.28
C GLN A 220 10.64 3.97 24.46
N LYS A 221 10.79 4.68 23.33
CA LYS A 221 9.65 5.05 22.46
C LYS A 221 9.11 3.82 21.73
N LEU A 222 10.00 2.98 21.19
CA LEU A 222 9.61 1.74 20.53
C LEU A 222 8.98 0.78 21.54
N CYS A 223 9.55 0.66 22.75
CA CYS A 223 8.96 -0.14 23.83
C CYS A 223 7.57 0.37 24.24
N ALA A 224 7.34 1.69 24.31
CA ALA A 224 6.04 2.25 24.63
C ALA A 224 4.98 1.92 23.57
N ILE A 225 5.34 1.99 22.28
CA ILE A 225 4.46 1.62 21.17
C ILE A 225 4.14 0.12 21.23
N ALA A 226 5.14 -0.72 21.48
CA ALA A 226 4.95 -2.17 21.64
C ALA A 226 4.05 -2.51 22.82
N ALA A 227 4.24 -1.83 23.96
CA ALA A 227 3.44 -2.02 25.16
C ALA A 227 1.97 -1.64 24.96
N ALA A 228 1.66 -0.74 24.01
CA ALA A 228 0.29 -0.44 23.61
C ALA A 228 -0.38 -1.56 22.80
N GLY A 229 0.36 -2.58 22.34
CA GLY A 229 -0.17 -3.72 21.58
C GLY A 229 0.19 -3.71 20.09
N VAL A 230 0.91 -2.69 19.61
CA VAL A 230 1.44 -2.65 18.25
C VAL A 230 2.56 -3.67 18.12
N SER A 231 2.41 -4.65 17.23
CA SER A 231 3.25 -5.86 17.24
C SER A 231 3.95 -6.17 15.91
N SER A 232 3.77 -5.33 14.89
CA SER A 232 4.51 -5.40 13.62
C SER A 232 5.02 -4.02 13.20
N CYS A 233 5.99 -3.99 12.27
CA CYS A 233 6.50 -2.75 11.71
C CYS A 233 7.19 -2.96 10.36
N HIS A 234 6.85 -2.15 9.36
CA HIS A 234 7.47 -2.08 8.03
C HIS A 234 8.43 -0.89 7.84
N GLU A 235 8.63 -0.07 8.88
CA GLU A 235 9.50 1.12 8.84
C GLU A 235 11.00 0.95 9.23
N PRO A 236 11.55 -0.23 9.60
CA PRO A 236 13.00 -0.31 9.74
C PRO A 236 13.70 -0.13 8.38
N ILE A 237 14.68 0.77 8.32
CA ILE A 237 15.43 1.10 7.09
C ILE A 237 16.95 0.89 7.24
N ARG A 238 17.40 0.56 8.44
CA ARG A 238 18.81 0.28 8.76
C ARG A 238 18.92 -1.02 9.53
N GLU A 239 20.12 -1.59 9.50
CA GLU A 239 20.49 -2.79 10.26
C GLU A 239 20.05 -2.73 11.72
N GLU A 240 20.36 -1.63 12.43
CA GLU A 240 20.04 -1.51 13.84
C GLU A 240 18.53 -1.44 14.10
N ASP A 241 17.75 -0.88 13.17
CA ASP A 241 16.30 -0.74 13.30
C ASP A 241 15.61 -2.11 13.26
N VAL A 242 16.09 -3.00 12.37
CA VAL A 242 15.63 -4.38 12.22
C VAL A 242 15.93 -5.19 13.49
N ILE A 243 17.18 -5.13 13.94
CA ILE A 243 17.66 -5.91 15.09
C ILE A 243 16.94 -5.49 16.37
N GLU A 244 16.73 -4.19 16.58
CA GLU A 244 16.03 -3.66 17.76
C GLU A 244 14.57 -4.12 17.81
N ARG A 245 13.86 -4.06 16.68
CA ARG A 245 12.46 -4.52 16.57
C ARG A 245 12.35 -6.02 16.81
N LEU A 246 13.21 -6.81 16.18
CA LEU A 246 13.22 -8.27 16.36
C LEU A 246 13.45 -8.64 17.84
N ARG A 247 14.39 -7.99 18.52
CA ARG A 247 14.68 -8.20 19.95
C ARG A 247 13.55 -7.74 20.87
N SER A 248 12.80 -6.73 20.45
CA SER A 248 11.61 -6.23 21.14
C SER A 248 10.35 -7.08 20.88
N GLY A 249 10.46 -8.18 20.12
CA GLY A 249 9.36 -9.11 19.86
C GLY A 249 8.45 -8.72 18.70
N TYR A 250 8.79 -7.70 17.91
CA TYR A 250 8.03 -7.33 16.72
C TYR A 250 8.08 -8.43 15.65
N TRP A 251 7.00 -8.52 14.88
CA TRP A 251 7.06 -9.03 13.51
C TRP A 251 7.70 -7.97 12.63
N VAL A 252 8.90 -8.25 12.15
CA VAL A 252 9.65 -7.32 11.31
C VAL A 252 9.21 -7.52 9.87
N MET A 253 8.56 -6.51 9.32
CA MET A 253 8.14 -6.48 7.92
C MET A 253 9.26 -5.81 7.12
N LEU A 254 9.85 -6.53 6.18
CA LEU A 254 10.91 -6.05 5.31
C LEU A 254 10.29 -5.63 3.99
N ARG A 255 10.40 -4.33 3.68
CA ARG A 255 9.68 -3.69 2.59
C ARG A 255 10.49 -3.65 1.30
N GLU A 256 9.85 -4.04 0.20
CA GLU A 256 10.37 -3.87 -1.16
C GLU A 256 9.23 -3.43 -2.10
N GLY A 257 8.92 -2.13 -2.10
CA GLY A 257 7.76 -1.55 -2.78
C GLY A 257 8.03 -0.30 -3.60
N SER A 258 6.95 0.36 -4.02
CA SER A 258 7.02 1.55 -4.89
C SER A 258 7.45 2.78 -4.12
N ASN A 259 7.01 2.87 -2.86
CA ASN A 259 7.33 3.94 -1.94
C ASN A 259 8.78 3.87 -1.45
N ARG A 260 9.31 2.67 -1.22
CA ARG A 260 10.68 2.46 -0.75
C ARG A 260 11.11 1.01 -0.97
N ARG A 261 12.41 0.82 -1.21
CA ARG A 261 13.07 -0.49 -1.34
C ARG A 261 14.15 -0.59 -0.27
N ASP A 262 13.86 -1.34 0.78
CA ASP A 262 14.65 -1.37 2.01
C ASP A 262 15.40 -2.70 2.19
N LEU A 263 15.21 -3.70 1.32
CA LEU A 263 15.82 -5.02 1.52
C LEU A 263 17.35 -4.97 1.52
N ASP A 264 17.98 -4.17 0.66
CA ASP A 264 19.45 -4.10 0.57
C ASP A 264 20.10 -3.68 1.90
N SER A 265 19.44 -2.82 2.70
CA SER A 265 19.96 -2.36 3.99
C SER A 265 19.47 -3.20 5.19
N THR A 266 18.34 -3.89 5.06
CA THR A 266 17.66 -4.52 6.20
C THR A 266 17.83 -6.03 6.26
N LEU A 267 17.94 -6.71 5.12
CA LEU A 267 17.97 -8.18 5.05
C LEU A 267 19.39 -8.80 5.20
N PRO A 268 20.45 -8.32 4.52
CA PRO A 268 21.80 -8.90 4.68
C PRO A 268 22.31 -8.97 6.13
N PRO A 269 22.02 -8.00 7.03
CA PRO A 269 22.37 -8.11 8.44
C PRO A 269 21.75 -9.33 9.16
N ILE A 270 20.51 -9.69 8.80
CA ILE A 270 19.82 -10.85 9.38
C ILE A 270 20.55 -12.13 8.98
N VAL A 271 20.87 -12.26 7.69
CA VAL A 271 21.53 -13.43 7.10
C VAL A 271 22.94 -13.60 7.67
N SER A 272 23.76 -12.55 7.60
CA SER A 272 25.17 -12.59 8.02
C SER A 272 25.33 -12.89 9.51
N ARG A 273 24.44 -12.36 10.37
CA ARG A 273 24.44 -12.60 11.82
C ARG A 273 23.69 -13.87 12.22
N ARG A 274 23.09 -14.59 11.28
CA ARG A 274 22.28 -15.80 11.52
C ARG A 274 21.15 -15.56 12.54
N LEU A 275 20.47 -14.42 12.43
CA LEU A 275 19.34 -14.11 13.28
C LEU A 275 18.14 -15.01 12.95
N SER A 276 17.25 -15.22 13.92
CA SER A 276 16.02 -15.98 13.70
C SER A 276 15.14 -15.31 12.64
N THR A 277 14.67 -16.09 11.69
CA THR A 277 13.82 -15.64 10.59
C THR A 277 12.32 -15.88 10.83
N GLN A 278 11.96 -16.48 11.98
CA GLN A 278 10.57 -16.88 12.29
C GLN A 278 9.60 -15.71 12.43
N ARG A 279 10.09 -14.49 12.65
CA ARG A 279 9.30 -13.26 12.78
C ARG A 279 9.53 -12.28 11.64
N LEU A 280 10.05 -12.75 10.51
CA LEU A 280 10.25 -11.94 9.32
C LEU A 280 9.08 -12.09 8.37
N ILE A 281 8.58 -10.97 7.87
CA ILE A 281 7.54 -10.93 6.85
C ILE A 281 8.06 -10.10 5.69
N LEU A 282 7.91 -10.58 4.46
CA LEU A 282 8.17 -9.77 3.27
C LEU A 282 6.89 -9.02 2.89
N VAL A 283 7.00 -7.72 2.62
CA VAL A 283 5.86 -6.85 2.31
C VAL A 283 6.17 -5.88 1.19
N THR A 284 5.13 -5.38 0.50
CA THR A 284 5.32 -4.31 -0.49
C THR A 284 5.07 -2.93 0.08
N ASP A 285 4.17 -2.76 1.07
CA ASP A 285 3.70 -1.42 1.50
C ASP A 285 3.06 -0.63 0.34
N GLY A 286 2.65 -1.32 -0.72
CA GLY A 286 2.11 -0.72 -1.94
C GLY A 286 2.99 -0.95 -3.17
N MET A 287 2.35 -1.42 -4.23
CA MET A 287 2.96 -1.66 -5.53
C MET A 287 2.15 -0.97 -6.63
N ALA A 288 2.62 0.18 -7.11
CA ALA A 288 1.93 0.95 -8.13
C ALA A 288 1.89 0.20 -9.47
N PRO A 289 0.87 0.44 -10.31
CA PRO A 289 0.65 -0.34 -11.53
C PRO A 289 1.85 -0.33 -12.50
N ASP A 290 2.61 0.75 -12.56
CA ASP A 290 3.81 0.87 -13.40
C ASP A 290 4.97 -0.02 -12.92
N ASP A 291 5.16 -0.16 -11.60
CA ASP A 291 6.15 -1.09 -11.06
C ASP A 291 5.70 -2.54 -11.18
N VAL A 292 4.41 -2.83 -11.00
CA VAL A 292 3.91 -4.21 -11.18
C VAL A 292 4.18 -4.68 -12.61
N GLN A 293 3.99 -3.79 -13.59
CA GLN A 293 4.32 -4.07 -14.99
C GLN A 293 5.82 -4.31 -15.21
N GLN A 294 6.68 -3.62 -14.48
CA GLN A 294 8.13 -3.67 -14.68
C GLN A 294 8.79 -4.82 -13.91
N ASP A 295 8.50 -4.92 -12.62
CA ASP A 295 9.24 -5.72 -11.67
C ASP A 295 8.45 -6.96 -11.23
N GLY A 296 7.13 -6.82 -11.07
CA GLY A 296 6.20 -7.83 -10.56
C GLY A 296 5.59 -7.45 -9.21
N HIS A 297 5.24 -8.43 -8.39
CA HIS A 297 4.67 -8.21 -7.05
C HIS A 297 5.46 -9.03 -6.01
N MET A 298 4.81 -9.95 -5.28
CA MET A 298 5.51 -10.77 -4.27
C MET A 298 6.55 -11.72 -4.88
N ASP A 299 6.40 -12.15 -6.13
CA ASP A 299 7.44 -12.91 -6.85
C ASP A 299 8.76 -12.13 -6.92
N PHE A 300 8.70 -10.83 -7.21
CA PHE A 300 9.83 -9.92 -7.19
C PHE A 300 10.43 -9.78 -5.79
N VAL A 301 9.61 -9.54 -4.77
CA VAL A 301 10.09 -9.37 -3.39
C VAL A 301 10.79 -10.63 -2.88
N VAL A 302 10.20 -11.81 -3.12
CA VAL A 302 10.79 -13.11 -2.74
C VAL A 302 12.09 -13.36 -3.49
N ARG A 303 12.12 -13.12 -4.81
CA ARG A 303 13.34 -13.26 -5.64
C ARG A 303 14.46 -12.34 -5.13
N ARG A 304 14.15 -11.08 -4.82
CA ARG A 304 15.10 -10.12 -4.25
C ARG A 304 15.64 -10.62 -2.91
N ALA A 305 14.78 -11.11 -2.03
CA ALA A 305 15.20 -11.65 -0.74
C ALA A 305 16.16 -12.86 -0.89
N ILE A 306 15.90 -13.74 -1.86
CA ILE A 306 16.77 -14.87 -2.19
C ILE A 306 18.14 -14.38 -2.70
N HIS A 307 18.15 -13.43 -3.65
CA HIS A 307 19.39 -12.88 -4.20
C HIS A 307 20.24 -12.15 -3.13
N LEU A 308 19.61 -11.62 -2.08
CA LEU A 308 20.28 -11.01 -0.93
C LEU A 308 20.73 -12.02 0.13
N GLY A 309 20.55 -13.32 -0.11
CA GLY A 309 21.13 -14.41 0.67
C GLY A 309 20.16 -15.16 1.59
N LEU A 310 18.86 -14.86 1.54
CA LEU A 310 17.88 -15.64 2.29
C LEU A 310 17.67 -17.01 1.61
N PRO A 311 17.73 -18.14 2.34
CA PRO A 311 17.48 -19.44 1.73
C PRO A 311 16.08 -19.49 1.09
N PRO A 312 15.90 -20.09 -0.11
CA PRO A 312 14.62 -20.00 -0.82
C PRO A 312 13.39 -20.45 -0.03
N VAL A 313 13.46 -21.58 0.68
CA VAL A 313 12.33 -22.05 1.51
C VAL A 313 12.01 -21.05 2.63
N VAL A 314 13.01 -20.37 3.20
CA VAL A 314 12.82 -19.34 4.23
C VAL A 314 12.22 -18.07 3.64
N ALA A 315 12.61 -17.68 2.42
CA ALA A 315 11.98 -16.57 1.71
C ALA A 315 10.49 -16.86 1.41
N ILE A 316 10.18 -18.09 1.00
CA ILE A 316 8.79 -18.54 0.83
C ILE A 316 8.04 -18.50 2.16
N GLN A 317 8.62 -19.00 3.26
CA GLN A 317 8.00 -18.90 4.60
C GLN A 317 7.70 -17.44 4.99
N ALA A 318 8.63 -16.51 4.73
CA ALA A 318 8.46 -15.08 5.02
C ALA A 318 7.38 -14.40 4.15
N ALA A 319 6.99 -15.01 3.03
CA ALA A 319 5.92 -14.55 2.15
C ALA A 319 4.68 -15.46 2.17
N THR A 320 4.60 -16.47 3.05
CA THR A 320 3.43 -17.36 3.14
C THR A 320 3.06 -17.66 4.60
N LEU A 321 3.85 -18.47 5.29
CA LEU A 321 3.51 -18.98 6.61
C LEU A 321 3.59 -17.86 7.67
N ASN A 322 4.67 -17.09 7.66
CA ASN A 322 4.90 -16.04 8.64
C ASN A 322 3.81 -14.95 8.63
N PRO A 323 3.43 -14.35 7.48
CA PRO A 323 2.31 -13.41 7.45
C PRO A 323 0.98 -14.08 7.86
N ALA A 324 0.72 -15.33 7.45
CA ALA A 324 -0.50 -16.02 7.87
C ALA A 324 -0.55 -16.28 9.39
N THR A 325 0.56 -16.65 10.00
CA THR A 325 0.68 -16.86 11.45
C THR A 325 0.50 -15.55 12.20
N TYR A 326 1.19 -14.48 11.80
CA TYR A 326 1.03 -13.16 12.41
C TYR A 326 -0.42 -12.66 12.35
N SER A 327 -1.04 -12.80 11.19
CA SER A 327 -2.39 -12.32 10.93
C SER A 327 -3.50 -13.23 11.49
N GLY A 328 -3.15 -14.36 12.11
CA GLY A 328 -4.10 -15.30 12.71
C GLY A 328 -4.90 -16.12 11.69
N VAL A 329 -4.43 -16.24 10.45
CA VAL A 329 -5.12 -16.91 9.33
C VAL A 329 -4.37 -18.14 8.80
N GLU A 330 -3.33 -18.61 9.50
CA GLU A 330 -2.54 -19.81 9.14
C GLU A 330 -3.33 -21.13 9.08
N GLN A 331 -4.53 -21.17 9.68
CA GLN A 331 -5.43 -22.31 9.55
C GLN A 331 -6.15 -22.33 8.20
N GLU A 332 -6.16 -21.19 7.50
CA GLU A 332 -6.88 -20.98 6.25
C GLU A 332 -5.95 -20.88 5.03
N VAL A 333 -4.84 -20.16 5.14
CA VAL A 333 -3.88 -19.89 4.04
C VAL A 333 -2.42 -19.96 4.53
N GLY A 334 -1.46 -19.75 3.64
CA GLY A 334 -0.03 -19.64 3.98
C GLY A 334 0.76 -20.96 3.98
N GLY A 335 0.10 -22.10 3.75
CA GLY A 335 0.74 -23.42 3.69
C GLY A 335 -0.07 -24.48 2.94
N ILE A 336 0.62 -25.51 2.42
CA ILE A 336 0.02 -26.67 1.77
C ILE A 336 -0.19 -27.77 2.82
N ALA A 337 -1.36 -27.81 3.42
CA ALA A 337 -1.73 -28.81 4.42
C ALA A 337 -3.25 -29.07 4.44
N PRO A 338 -3.69 -30.26 4.89
CA PRO A 338 -5.12 -30.56 5.01
C PRO A 338 -5.92 -29.50 5.79
N GLY A 339 -7.11 -29.19 5.29
CA GLY A 339 -8.02 -28.18 5.82
C GLY A 339 -7.79 -26.76 5.29
N ARG A 340 -6.59 -26.42 4.81
CA ARG A 340 -6.28 -25.08 4.26
C ARG A 340 -6.93 -24.93 2.88
N TYR A 341 -7.13 -23.70 2.44
CA TYR A 341 -7.48 -23.43 1.05
C TYR A 341 -6.37 -23.91 0.13
N ALA A 342 -6.74 -24.45 -1.03
CA ALA A 342 -5.80 -24.85 -2.07
C ALA A 342 -5.32 -23.63 -2.86
N ASP A 343 -4.69 -22.69 -2.16
CA ASP A 343 -4.01 -21.53 -2.73
C ASP A 343 -2.56 -21.90 -3.01
N ILE A 344 -2.22 -22.01 -4.29
CA ILE A 344 -0.98 -22.63 -4.74
C ILE A 344 -0.33 -21.76 -5.80
N THR A 345 0.96 -21.54 -5.68
CA THR A 345 1.78 -20.95 -6.73
C THR A 345 2.70 -22.02 -7.31
N LEU A 346 2.61 -22.23 -8.62
CA LEU A 346 3.52 -23.10 -9.34
C LEU A 346 4.65 -22.27 -9.92
N LEU A 347 5.89 -22.64 -9.60
CA LEU A 347 7.09 -21.94 -10.05
C LEU A 347 7.85 -22.80 -11.07
N GLU A 348 8.38 -22.17 -12.11
CA GLU A 348 9.33 -22.79 -13.04
C GLU A 348 10.73 -22.88 -12.42
N ASP A 349 11.04 -21.95 -11.52
CA ASP A 349 12.36 -21.78 -10.92
C ASP A 349 12.20 -21.24 -9.51
N LEU A 350 12.82 -21.92 -8.53
CA LEU A 350 12.74 -21.53 -7.12
C LEU A 350 13.69 -20.38 -6.77
N GLN A 351 14.82 -20.24 -7.47
CA GLN A 351 15.79 -19.17 -7.22
C GLN A 351 15.32 -17.87 -7.85
N GLU A 352 14.80 -17.94 -9.07
CA GLU A 352 14.29 -16.78 -9.80
C GLU A 352 12.80 -16.51 -9.55
N VAL A 353 12.11 -17.38 -8.80
CA VAL A 353 10.70 -17.25 -8.41
C VAL A 353 9.79 -16.98 -9.61
N ARG A 354 10.11 -17.59 -10.77
CA ARG A 354 9.33 -17.40 -12.00
C ARG A 354 8.01 -18.14 -11.91
N VAL A 355 6.90 -17.38 -11.84
CA VAL A 355 5.56 -17.94 -11.68
C VAL A 355 5.05 -18.52 -12.99
N HIS A 356 4.79 -19.82 -13.01
CA HIS A 356 4.10 -20.50 -14.11
C HIS A 356 2.59 -20.24 -14.05
N SER A 357 1.99 -20.45 -12.87
CA SER A 357 0.55 -20.31 -12.66
C SER A 357 0.18 -20.17 -11.20
N THR A 358 -0.94 -19.50 -10.95
CA THR A 358 -1.49 -19.23 -9.62
C THR A 358 -2.85 -19.90 -9.50
N LEU A 359 -3.08 -20.60 -8.39
CA LEU A 359 -4.34 -21.24 -8.06
C LEU A 359 -4.94 -20.62 -6.81
N ILE A 360 -6.26 -20.44 -6.82
CA ILE A 360 -7.03 -20.05 -5.64
C ILE A 360 -8.12 -21.08 -5.43
N GLY A 361 -8.12 -21.70 -4.25
CA GLY A 361 -9.03 -22.79 -3.94
C GLY A 361 -9.03 -23.91 -4.99
N GLY A 362 -7.87 -24.25 -5.55
CA GLY A 362 -7.72 -25.30 -6.55
C GLY A 362 -8.11 -24.91 -7.98
N GLU A 363 -8.58 -23.70 -8.23
CA GLU A 363 -8.83 -23.21 -9.58
C GLU A 363 -7.66 -22.38 -10.09
N VAL A 364 -7.21 -22.64 -11.32
CA VAL A 364 -6.16 -21.84 -11.99
C VAL A 364 -6.74 -20.47 -12.34
N VAL A 365 -6.29 -19.43 -11.62
CA VAL A 365 -6.78 -18.05 -11.76
C VAL A 365 -5.80 -17.16 -12.51
N ALA A 366 -4.55 -17.58 -12.67
CA ALA A 366 -3.57 -16.92 -13.53
C ALA A 366 -2.58 -17.94 -14.11
N ARG A 367 -2.08 -17.65 -15.31
CA ARG A 367 -1.10 -18.49 -16.01
C ARG A 367 -0.24 -17.65 -16.95
N GLN A 368 1.06 -17.90 -16.96
CA GLN A 368 2.01 -17.31 -17.92
C GLN A 368 1.89 -15.79 -18.00
N GLY A 369 1.97 -15.12 -16.84
CA GLY A 369 1.91 -13.66 -16.73
C GLY A 369 0.53 -13.03 -16.96
N LYS A 370 -0.55 -13.83 -17.08
CA LYS A 370 -1.91 -13.32 -17.33
C LYS A 370 -2.92 -13.82 -16.32
N THR A 371 -3.78 -12.91 -15.87
CA THR A 371 -4.98 -13.24 -15.11
C THR A 371 -6.01 -13.95 -16.00
N LEU A 372 -6.70 -14.93 -15.43
CA LEU A 372 -7.83 -15.64 -16.05
C LEU A 372 -9.16 -15.28 -15.37
N VAL A 373 -9.12 -14.38 -14.39
CA VAL A 373 -10.30 -13.94 -13.65
C VAL A 373 -11.13 -12.99 -14.50
N ASN A 374 -12.41 -13.31 -14.66
CA ASN A 374 -13.37 -12.54 -15.45
C ASN A 374 -14.59 -12.08 -14.62
N SER A 375 -14.45 -12.05 -13.28
CA SER A 375 -15.50 -11.53 -12.40
C SER A 375 -15.80 -10.06 -12.69
N ARG A 376 -16.94 -9.59 -12.17
CA ARG A 376 -17.34 -8.20 -12.31
C ARG A 376 -17.09 -7.48 -11.00
N PRO A 377 -16.34 -6.36 -11.03
CA PRO A 377 -16.17 -5.56 -9.83
C PRO A 377 -17.47 -4.82 -9.49
N ILE A 378 -17.55 -4.17 -8.33
CA ILE A 378 -18.78 -3.48 -7.95
C ILE A 378 -18.99 -2.23 -8.83
N SER A 379 -20.24 -1.77 -8.90
CA SER A 379 -20.53 -0.42 -9.37
C SER A 379 -20.40 0.55 -8.19
N PHE A 380 -19.54 1.54 -8.32
CA PHE A 380 -19.46 2.61 -7.33
C PHE A 380 -20.71 3.51 -7.41
N PRO A 381 -21.25 3.97 -6.26
CA PRO A 381 -22.37 4.92 -6.26
C PRO A 381 -22.02 6.23 -6.95
N GLY A 382 -22.97 6.86 -7.64
CA GLY A 382 -22.72 8.05 -8.47
C GLY A 382 -22.13 9.25 -7.72
N ASP A 383 -22.47 9.43 -6.45
CA ASP A 383 -21.96 10.48 -5.57
C ASP A 383 -20.51 10.27 -5.10
N THR A 384 -19.92 9.10 -5.40
CA THR A 384 -18.47 8.88 -5.20
C THR A 384 -17.63 9.44 -6.35
N PHE A 385 -18.26 9.70 -7.51
CA PHE A 385 -17.60 10.28 -8.67
C PHE A 385 -17.54 11.81 -8.53
N HIS A 386 -16.45 12.41 -8.99
CA HIS A 386 -16.26 13.87 -8.98
C HIS A 386 -16.55 14.49 -7.60
N SER A 387 -16.11 13.80 -6.53
CA SER A 387 -16.48 14.11 -5.15
C SER A 387 -15.50 15.05 -4.43
N LEU A 388 -14.58 15.67 -5.17
CA LEU A 388 -13.82 16.80 -4.65
C LEU A 388 -14.80 17.94 -4.36
N ARG A 389 -14.82 18.44 -3.13
CA ARG A 389 -15.67 19.59 -2.77
C ARG A 389 -14.96 20.90 -3.14
N LEU A 390 -14.61 21.02 -4.41
CA LEU A 390 -13.93 22.15 -5.02
C LEU A 390 -14.66 22.55 -6.31
N THR A 391 -14.66 23.84 -6.62
CA THR A 391 -15.22 24.36 -7.88
C THR A 391 -14.10 24.58 -8.88
N ALA A 392 -14.34 24.28 -10.16
CA ALA A 392 -13.40 24.51 -11.25
C ALA A 392 -13.41 25.98 -11.72
N ASP A 393 -13.07 26.89 -10.81
CA ASP A 393 -12.98 28.33 -11.03
C ASP A 393 -11.69 28.92 -10.43
N VAL A 394 -10.68 28.06 -10.22
CA VAL A 394 -9.39 28.45 -9.67
C VAL A 394 -8.71 29.42 -10.63
N SER A 395 -8.47 30.64 -10.16
CA SER A 395 -7.81 31.69 -10.94
C SER A 395 -6.31 31.77 -10.61
N PRO A 396 -5.49 32.38 -11.48
CA PRO A 396 -4.07 32.62 -11.17
C PRO A 396 -3.85 33.39 -9.86
N ASN A 397 -4.81 34.24 -9.46
CA ASN A 397 -4.73 34.99 -8.20
C ASN A 397 -4.70 34.08 -6.96
N SER A 398 -5.20 32.85 -7.06
CA SER A 398 -5.19 31.88 -5.96
C SER A 398 -3.79 31.43 -5.56
N PHE A 399 -2.79 31.62 -6.41
CA PHE A 399 -1.39 31.21 -6.20
C PHE A 399 -0.47 32.39 -5.83
N ARG A 400 -1.01 33.62 -5.82
CA ARG A 400 -0.23 34.82 -5.51
C ARG A 400 0.03 34.93 -4.01
N ILE A 401 1.31 35.07 -3.65
CA ILE A 401 1.75 35.26 -2.26
C ILE A 401 2.23 36.71 -2.10
N PRO A 402 1.45 37.60 -1.45
CA PRO A 402 1.81 39.01 -1.31
C PRO A 402 3.15 39.22 -0.60
N CYS A 403 3.96 40.14 -1.11
CA CYS A 403 5.24 40.55 -0.54
C CYS A 403 5.37 42.07 -0.61
N SER A 404 5.60 42.70 0.53
CA SER A 404 5.65 44.17 0.67
C SER A 404 7.01 44.80 0.34
N SER A 405 8.04 43.99 0.09
CA SER A 405 9.42 44.42 -0.17
C SER A 405 9.94 43.79 -1.48
N ASN A 406 11.16 44.13 -1.90
CA ASN A 406 11.75 43.58 -3.12
C ASN A 406 12.23 42.12 -2.96
N SER A 407 12.46 41.68 -1.72
CA SER A 407 12.83 40.31 -1.36
C SER A 407 12.34 39.98 0.05
N ALA A 408 12.09 38.70 0.32
CA ALA A 408 11.71 38.24 1.65
C ALA A 408 12.41 36.93 2.03
N LYS A 409 12.73 36.77 3.32
CA LYS A 409 13.17 35.50 3.87
C LYS A 409 11.99 34.57 4.07
N ILE A 410 12.02 33.41 3.43
CA ILE A 410 10.93 32.43 3.46
C ILE A 410 11.42 31.06 3.91
N ARG A 411 10.53 30.31 4.57
CA ARG A 411 10.70 28.87 4.84
C ARG A 411 10.35 28.07 3.61
N VAL A 412 11.22 27.14 3.25
CA VAL A 412 11.09 26.32 2.04
C VAL A 412 11.28 24.85 2.39
N MET A 413 10.44 24.00 1.80
CA MET A 413 10.58 22.55 1.87
C MET A 413 11.64 22.13 0.85
N GLU A 414 12.85 21.81 1.30
CA GLU A 414 13.92 21.31 0.42
C GLU A 414 13.87 19.79 0.35
N LEU A 415 13.71 19.24 -0.85
CA LEU A 415 13.70 17.80 -1.09
C LEU A 415 15.12 17.26 -0.95
N VAL A 416 15.36 16.46 0.10
CA VAL A 416 16.62 15.72 0.29
C VAL A 416 16.63 14.47 -0.58
N ASN A 417 15.45 13.83 -0.68
CA ASN A 417 15.14 12.78 -1.64
C ASN A 417 13.62 12.86 -1.94
N PHE A 418 13.04 11.82 -2.55
CA PHE A 418 11.62 11.85 -2.95
C PHE A 418 10.61 11.69 -1.79
N ASN A 419 11.00 11.43 -0.54
CA ASN A 419 10.06 11.36 0.59
C ASN A 419 10.51 12.17 1.83
N ILE A 420 11.80 12.52 1.94
CA ILE A 420 12.38 13.31 3.03
C ILE A 420 12.57 14.76 2.57
N THR A 421 12.06 15.68 3.38
CA THR A 421 12.31 17.12 3.27
C THR A 421 13.26 17.61 4.38
N ALA A 422 13.83 18.78 4.15
CA ALA A 422 14.48 19.60 5.16
C ALA A 422 13.86 21.00 5.17
N GLU A 423 14.00 21.71 6.29
CA GLU A 423 13.70 23.13 6.34
C GLU A 423 14.91 23.93 5.87
N THR A 424 14.72 24.77 4.86
CA THR A 424 15.70 25.75 4.43
C THR A 424 15.09 27.15 4.45
N ILE A 425 15.84 28.12 4.96
CA ILE A 425 15.47 29.54 4.88
C ILE A 425 16.26 30.14 3.73
N LEU A 426 15.54 30.75 2.77
CA LEU A 426 16.16 31.43 1.64
C LEU A 426 15.56 32.82 1.42
N GLU A 427 16.34 33.69 0.82
CA GLU A 427 15.86 34.99 0.34
C GLU A 427 15.25 34.82 -1.04
N SER A 428 13.94 35.01 -1.15
CA SER A 428 13.20 34.92 -2.39
C SER A 428 12.86 36.30 -2.92
N ARG A 429 12.86 36.43 -4.25
CA ARG A 429 12.59 37.69 -4.94
C ARG A 429 11.09 37.95 -4.97
N CYS A 430 10.74 39.22 -4.85
CA CYS A 430 9.37 39.69 -4.99
C CYS A 430 9.26 40.52 -6.26
N GLU A 431 8.42 40.08 -7.19
CA GLU A 431 8.14 40.79 -8.44
C GLU A 431 6.72 41.31 -8.43
N LYS A 432 6.53 42.59 -8.77
CA LYS A 432 5.20 43.25 -8.79
C LYS A 432 4.38 43.06 -7.50
N GLY A 433 5.06 42.94 -6.35
CA GLY A 433 4.43 42.78 -5.04
C GLY A 433 4.08 41.34 -4.65
N PHE A 434 4.57 40.32 -5.38
CA PHE A 434 4.33 38.92 -5.08
C PHE A 434 5.63 38.11 -5.09
N LEU A 435 5.70 37.06 -4.25
CA LEU A 435 6.78 36.08 -4.35
C LEU A 435 6.60 35.22 -5.59
N GLU A 436 7.71 34.95 -6.29
CA GLU A 436 7.72 34.14 -7.50
C GLU A 436 8.51 32.84 -7.33
N ALA A 437 8.21 31.87 -8.20
CA ALA A 437 9.09 30.71 -8.38
C ALA A 437 10.42 31.15 -9.00
N ASP A 438 11.49 30.42 -8.73
CA ASP A 438 12.82 30.68 -9.29
C ASP A 438 13.43 29.38 -9.81
N LEU A 439 13.28 29.15 -11.11
CA LEU A 439 13.83 27.98 -11.80
C LEU A 439 15.37 27.96 -11.81
N GLY A 440 16.03 29.10 -11.59
CA GLY A 440 17.48 29.18 -11.40
C GLY A 440 17.91 28.61 -10.05
N GLN A 441 17.10 28.81 -9.02
CA GLN A 441 17.29 28.24 -7.68
C GLN A 441 16.56 26.91 -7.45
N ASN A 442 15.93 26.37 -8.49
CA ASN A 442 15.17 25.11 -8.43
C ASN A 442 13.99 25.19 -7.43
N LEU A 443 13.33 26.35 -7.40
CA LEU A 443 12.29 26.72 -6.45
C LEU A 443 10.94 26.83 -7.17
N LEU A 444 9.95 26.06 -6.74
CA LEU A 444 8.58 26.10 -7.26
C LEU A 444 7.59 26.54 -6.18
N LYS A 445 6.53 27.25 -6.57
CA LYS A 445 5.37 27.48 -5.70
C LYS A 445 4.67 26.15 -5.46
N VAL A 446 4.07 25.99 -4.29
CA VAL A 446 3.21 24.86 -3.92
C VAL A 446 1.90 25.40 -3.36
N ALA A 447 0.79 24.81 -3.79
CA ALA A 447 -0.54 25.07 -3.26
C ALA A 447 -1.22 23.76 -2.87
N VAL A 448 -1.82 23.72 -1.68
CA VAL A 448 -2.61 22.58 -1.19
C VAL A 448 -4.03 23.06 -0.89
N PHE A 449 -5.01 22.43 -1.53
CA PHE A 449 -6.43 22.79 -1.43
C PHE A 449 -7.16 21.81 -0.50
N GLU A 450 -7.89 22.37 0.45
CA GLU A 450 -8.85 21.64 1.27
C GLU A 450 -10.03 21.20 0.41
N ARG A 451 -10.34 19.89 0.40
CA ARG A 451 -11.29 19.27 -0.54
C ARG A 451 -12.40 18.44 0.12
N HIS A 452 -12.35 18.27 1.44
CA HIS A 452 -13.22 17.38 2.21
C HIS A 452 -14.38 18.16 2.85
N GLY A 453 -14.12 19.42 3.22
CA GLY A 453 -15.13 20.39 3.62
C GLY A 453 -15.55 21.30 2.45
N GLU A 454 -16.37 22.29 2.75
CA GLU A 454 -16.74 23.37 1.81
C GLU A 454 -15.78 24.57 1.89
N SER A 455 -14.69 24.43 2.66
CA SER A 455 -13.86 25.58 2.98
C SER A 455 -13.06 26.10 1.78
N GLY A 456 -12.69 25.20 0.87
CA GLY A 456 -11.84 25.50 -0.29
C GLY A 456 -10.53 26.19 0.09
N LYS A 457 -10.09 26.09 1.35
CA LYS A 457 -8.91 26.79 1.85
C LYS A 457 -7.66 26.35 1.10
N ILE A 458 -6.82 27.33 0.78
CA ILE A 458 -5.57 27.11 0.06
C ILE A 458 -4.42 27.47 0.98
N ALA A 459 -3.51 26.53 1.19
CA ALA A 459 -2.23 26.79 1.79
C ALA A 459 -1.18 26.97 0.70
N LEU A 460 -0.39 28.04 0.80
CA LEU A 460 0.67 28.36 -0.14
C LEU A 460 2.06 28.22 0.50
N GLY A 461 3.01 27.71 -0.26
CA GLY A 461 4.40 27.54 0.17
C GLY A 461 5.33 27.33 -1.02
N PHE A 462 6.54 26.86 -0.74
CA PHE A 462 7.55 26.60 -1.75
C PHE A 462 8.24 25.26 -1.53
N VAL A 463 8.57 24.60 -2.64
CA VAL A 463 9.40 23.39 -2.68
C VAL A 463 10.66 23.66 -3.48
N LYS A 464 11.80 23.19 -2.97
CA LYS A 464 13.10 23.28 -3.62
C LYS A 464 13.64 21.89 -3.97
N GLY A 465 14.27 21.77 -5.13
CA GLY A 465 14.97 20.55 -5.55
C GLY A 465 14.11 19.56 -6.33
N PHE A 466 12.89 19.95 -6.72
CA PHE A 466 12.03 19.10 -7.56
C PHE A 466 12.62 18.86 -8.96
N GLY A 467 13.43 19.80 -9.46
CA GLY A 467 14.24 19.68 -10.68
C GLY A 467 13.49 19.92 -11.98
N ALA A 468 12.23 19.49 -12.06
CA ALA A 468 11.45 19.64 -13.28
C ALA A 468 11.18 21.12 -13.59
N ARG A 469 11.54 21.54 -14.80
CA ARG A 469 11.15 22.83 -15.38
C ARG A 469 9.78 22.65 -16.03
N VAL A 470 8.73 23.00 -15.30
CA VAL A 470 7.32 22.88 -15.71
C VAL A 470 6.55 24.11 -15.26
N GLY A 471 5.61 24.56 -16.09
CA GLY A 471 4.58 25.51 -15.70
C GLY A 471 3.83 25.08 -14.44
N ALA A 472 3.31 23.85 -14.43
CA ALA A 472 2.71 23.21 -13.26
C ALA A 472 2.69 21.68 -13.34
N VAL A 473 2.61 21.05 -12.18
CA VAL A 473 2.34 19.63 -11.97
C VAL A 473 1.38 19.49 -10.79
N GLY A 474 0.40 18.60 -10.90
CA GLY A 474 -0.65 18.47 -9.90
C GLY A 474 -1.05 17.03 -9.64
N THR A 475 -1.55 16.77 -8.43
CA THR A 475 -2.15 15.48 -8.07
C THR A 475 -3.19 15.62 -6.97
N THR A 476 -4.14 14.68 -6.94
CA THR A 476 -5.08 14.47 -5.82
C THR A 476 -4.79 13.22 -5.01
N ALA A 477 -3.74 12.48 -5.34
CA ALA A 477 -3.27 11.31 -4.61
C ALA A 477 -2.18 11.67 -3.58
N SER A 478 -2.31 12.83 -2.91
CA SER A 478 -1.35 13.26 -1.90
C SER A 478 -1.55 12.50 -0.58
N LEU A 479 -0.50 11.95 -0.01
CA LEU A 479 -0.58 11.08 1.16
C LEU A 479 -0.78 11.87 2.46
N ASP A 480 -1.72 11.53 3.33
CA ASP A 480 -2.86 10.60 3.17
C ASP A 480 -4.19 11.34 2.99
N GLU A 481 -4.19 12.68 3.06
CA GLU A 481 -5.43 13.45 2.97
C GLU A 481 -6.03 13.50 1.56
N ASN A 482 -5.34 13.01 0.53
CA ASN A 482 -5.80 13.04 -0.85
C ASN A 482 -6.25 14.44 -1.33
N THR A 483 -5.62 15.48 -0.77
CA THR A 483 -5.81 16.87 -1.13
C THR A 483 -5.35 17.14 -2.56
N LEU A 484 -5.95 18.14 -3.20
CA LEU A 484 -5.40 18.65 -4.45
C LEU A 484 -4.12 19.43 -4.12
N LEU A 485 -2.99 18.94 -4.61
CA LEU A 485 -1.69 19.58 -4.51
C LEU A 485 -1.21 19.99 -5.90
N ILE A 486 -0.84 21.25 -6.06
CA ILE A 486 -0.26 21.81 -7.27
C ILE A 486 1.11 22.39 -6.95
N ALA A 487 2.12 22.07 -7.75
CA ALA A 487 3.43 22.72 -7.70
C ALA A 487 3.78 23.28 -9.09
N GLY A 488 4.36 24.47 -9.17
CA GLY A 488 4.62 25.09 -10.47
C GLY A 488 5.41 26.38 -10.45
N SER A 489 5.76 26.85 -11.64
CA SER A 489 6.45 28.12 -11.86
C SER A 489 5.61 29.22 -12.49
N SER A 490 4.39 28.93 -12.95
CA SER A 490 3.45 29.91 -13.52
C SER A 490 2.09 29.79 -12.83
N ASP A 491 1.58 30.91 -12.32
CA ASP A 491 0.26 30.97 -11.69
C ASP A 491 -0.85 30.60 -12.69
N GLU A 492 -0.69 30.91 -13.97
CA GLU A 492 -1.60 30.53 -15.06
C GLU A 492 -1.63 29.02 -15.29
N ASP A 493 -0.46 28.38 -15.39
CA ASP A 493 -0.38 26.94 -15.58
C ASP A 493 -0.83 26.18 -14.33
N MET A 494 -0.57 26.72 -13.14
CA MET A 494 -1.05 26.17 -11.87
C MET A 494 -2.57 26.23 -11.78
N ALA A 495 -3.19 27.34 -12.20
CA ALA A 495 -4.64 27.47 -12.27
C ALA A 495 -5.26 26.50 -13.28
N LEU A 496 -4.69 26.39 -14.48
CA LEU A 496 -5.13 25.42 -15.48
C LEU A 496 -5.02 23.99 -14.95
N CYS A 497 -3.89 23.64 -14.33
CA CYS A 497 -3.65 22.32 -13.74
C CYS A 497 -4.67 21.99 -12.64
N ALA A 498 -4.99 22.95 -11.76
CA ALA A 498 -6.02 22.77 -10.74
C ALA A 498 -7.40 22.50 -11.35
N ASN A 499 -7.83 23.34 -12.30
CA ASN A 499 -9.17 23.23 -12.88
C ASN A 499 -9.37 21.92 -13.66
N ILE A 500 -8.41 21.49 -14.47
CA ILE A 500 -8.55 20.23 -15.23
C ILE A 500 -8.60 19.00 -14.31
N LEU A 501 -7.96 19.06 -13.13
CA LEU A 501 -8.00 18.00 -12.14
C LEU A 501 -9.32 18.01 -11.37
N ILE A 502 -9.85 19.20 -11.03
CA ILE A 502 -11.18 19.33 -10.41
C ILE A 502 -12.26 18.81 -11.36
N GLU A 503 -12.24 19.21 -12.63
CA GLU A 503 -13.17 18.74 -13.67
C GLU A 503 -13.10 17.22 -13.88
N ALA A 504 -11.89 16.65 -13.84
CA ALA A 504 -11.69 15.20 -13.94
C ALA A 504 -12.24 14.42 -12.74
N GLY A 505 -12.59 15.10 -11.65
CA GLY A 505 -12.90 14.46 -10.37
C GLY A 505 -11.66 13.98 -9.61
N GLY A 506 -10.49 14.50 -9.97
CA GLY A 506 -9.16 14.19 -9.45
C GLY A 506 -8.26 13.49 -10.47
N GLY A 507 -6.98 13.32 -10.14
CA GLY A 507 -6.01 12.78 -11.07
C GLY A 507 -4.56 13.17 -10.82
N MET A 508 -3.78 13.09 -11.89
CA MET A 508 -2.46 13.68 -12.03
C MET A 508 -2.35 14.41 -13.37
N ALA A 509 -1.66 15.55 -13.39
CA ALA A 509 -1.45 16.30 -14.62
C ALA A 509 -0.11 17.04 -14.63
N VAL A 510 0.44 17.23 -15.82
CA VAL A 510 1.59 18.11 -16.08
C VAL A 510 1.16 19.14 -17.13
N VAL A 511 1.36 20.42 -16.82
CA VAL A 511 0.97 21.57 -17.65
C VAL A 511 2.17 22.47 -17.87
N ASP A 512 2.32 22.99 -19.08
CA ASP A 512 3.43 23.86 -19.45
C ASP A 512 3.00 24.80 -20.57
N HIS A 513 3.14 26.11 -20.37
CA HIS A 513 2.78 27.15 -21.35
C HIS A 513 1.33 27.05 -21.86
N GLY A 514 0.39 26.81 -20.96
CA GLY A 514 -1.04 26.66 -21.24
C GLY A 514 -1.44 25.34 -21.89
N VAL A 515 -0.50 24.38 -22.00
CA VAL A 515 -0.73 23.08 -22.65
C VAL A 515 -0.68 21.96 -21.62
N VAL A 516 -1.70 21.10 -21.61
CA VAL A 516 -1.68 19.85 -20.85
C VAL A 516 -0.81 18.84 -21.57
N LEU A 517 0.32 18.48 -20.98
CA LEU A 517 1.30 17.57 -21.58
C LEU A 517 0.96 16.11 -21.32
N GLU A 518 0.60 15.80 -20.08
CA GLU A 518 0.20 14.46 -19.64
C GLU A 518 -0.91 14.59 -18.60
N LYS A 519 -1.85 13.63 -18.60
CA LYS A 519 -2.98 13.61 -17.67
C LYS A 519 -3.48 12.19 -17.42
N ILE A 520 -3.85 11.92 -16.17
CA ILE A 520 -4.55 10.69 -15.75
C ILE A 520 -5.70 11.10 -14.84
N ASP A 521 -6.90 10.56 -15.09
CA ASP A 521 -8.09 10.88 -14.31
C ASP A 521 -8.35 9.85 -13.21
N PHE A 522 -8.67 10.35 -12.01
CA PHE A 522 -9.09 9.59 -10.82
C PHE A 522 -10.53 9.95 -10.43
N PRO A 523 -11.53 9.64 -11.28
CA PRO A 523 -12.88 10.15 -11.12
C PRO A 523 -13.56 9.70 -9.82
N VAL A 524 -13.15 8.59 -9.22
CA VAL A 524 -13.75 8.10 -7.96
C VAL A 524 -12.94 8.63 -6.79
N GLY A 525 -13.57 9.50 -5.99
CA GLY A 525 -12.97 10.04 -4.77
C GLY A 525 -11.76 10.96 -4.98
N GLY A 526 -11.34 11.21 -6.22
CA GLY A 526 -10.02 11.78 -6.51
C GLY A 526 -8.85 10.85 -6.22
N ILE A 527 -9.11 9.57 -5.93
CA ILE A 527 -8.12 8.62 -5.42
C ILE A 527 -7.76 7.53 -6.43
N PHE A 528 -8.70 7.13 -7.30
CA PHE A 528 -8.40 6.15 -8.33
C PHE A 528 -9.27 6.23 -9.60
N SER A 529 -8.75 5.60 -10.65
CA SER A 529 -9.42 5.33 -11.92
C SER A 529 -10.07 3.95 -11.96
N LEU A 530 -11.10 3.83 -12.79
CA LEU A 530 -11.75 2.54 -13.12
C LEU A 530 -11.17 1.88 -14.36
N ARG A 531 -10.17 2.50 -15.01
CA ARG A 531 -9.50 1.93 -16.18
C ARG A 531 -8.63 0.73 -15.80
N PRO A 532 -8.37 -0.20 -16.74
CA PRO A 532 -7.50 -1.34 -16.50
C PRO A 532 -6.13 -0.94 -15.94
N TRP A 533 -5.58 -1.74 -15.02
CA TRP A 533 -4.31 -1.40 -14.37
C TRP A 533 -3.16 -1.17 -15.35
N GLN A 534 -3.14 -1.83 -16.51
CA GLN A 534 -2.11 -1.64 -17.53
C GLN A 534 -2.14 -0.22 -18.11
N GLU A 535 -3.34 0.29 -18.45
CA GLU A 535 -3.49 1.67 -18.94
C GLU A 535 -3.04 2.68 -17.88
N MET A 536 -3.30 2.36 -16.60
CA MET A 536 -2.87 3.18 -15.48
C MET A 536 -1.35 3.16 -15.31
N GLY A 537 -0.71 1.99 -15.39
CA GLY A 537 0.75 1.85 -15.32
C GLY A 537 1.46 2.59 -16.46
N GLU A 538 0.94 2.48 -17.68
CA GLU A 538 1.46 3.23 -18.83
C GLU A 538 1.29 4.75 -18.64
N GLY A 539 0.14 5.19 -18.14
CA GLY A 539 -0.11 6.59 -17.83
C GLY A 539 0.86 7.15 -16.80
N ILE A 540 1.02 6.46 -15.66
CA ILE A 540 1.92 6.87 -14.57
C ILE A 540 3.37 6.95 -15.09
N SER A 541 3.77 5.95 -15.89
CA SER A 541 5.08 5.91 -16.54
C SER A 541 5.31 7.13 -17.44
N ARG A 542 4.31 7.57 -18.21
CA ARG A 542 4.43 8.77 -19.07
C ARG A 542 4.58 10.04 -18.25
N ILE A 543 3.80 10.22 -17.17
CA ILE A 543 3.95 11.37 -16.27
C ILE A 543 5.36 11.42 -15.68
N HIS A 544 5.84 10.30 -15.14
CA HIS A 544 7.20 10.24 -14.59
C HIS A 544 8.26 10.54 -15.64
N ARG A 545 8.13 10.00 -16.85
CA ARG A 545 9.04 10.28 -17.95
C ARG A 545 9.04 11.76 -18.34
N CYS A 546 7.87 12.36 -18.52
CA CYS A 546 7.71 13.78 -18.86
C CYS A 546 8.43 14.69 -17.85
N LEU A 547 8.30 14.41 -16.55
CA LEU A 547 8.96 15.17 -15.49
C LEU A 547 10.48 14.97 -15.46
N ARG A 548 10.97 13.75 -15.73
CA ARG A 548 12.42 13.47 -15.84
C ARG A 548 13.05 14.15 -17.05
N GLU A 549 12.41 14.08 -18.22
CA GLU A 549 12.85 14.76 -19.44
C GLU A 549 12.95 16.28 -19.28
N ARG A 550 12.18 16.84 -18.32
CA ARG A 550 12.21 18.25 -17.93
C ARG A 550 13.16 18.58 -16.79
N GLY A 551 13.98 17.63 -16.34
CA GLY A 551 15.08 17.85 -15.41
C GLY A 551 14.85 17.39 -13.98
N SER A 552 13.76 16.68 -13.67
CA SER A 552 13.63 16.10 -12.33
C SER A 552 14.70 15.03 -12.08
N PRO A 553 15.41 15.06 -10.93
CA PRO A 553 16.45 14.09 -10.63
C PRO A 553 15.87 12.76 -10.11
N PHE A 554 14.57 12.70 -9.80
CA PHE A 554 13.97 11.54 -9.19
C PHE A 554 13.57 10.50 -10.23
N PRO A 555 13.80 9.20 -9.97
CA PRO A 555 13.27 8.13 -10.82
C PRO A 555 11.75 8.22 -10.97
N LYS A 556 11.06 8.61 -9.88
CA LYS A 556 9.61 8.77 -9.84
C LYS A 556 9.18 10.10 -9.23
N PRO A 557 9.18 11.18 -10.03
CA PRO A 557 8.97 12.53 -9.49
C PRO A 557 7.65 12.75 -8.75
N MET A 558 6.54 12.10 -9.15
CA MET A 558 5.24 12.32 -8.48
C MET A 558 5.26 11.96 -6.99
N TYR A 559 6.01 10.94 -6.58
CA TYR A 559 6.11 10.56 -5.17
C TYR A 559 6.67 11.71 -4.31
N ALA A 560 7.62 12.49 -4.85
CA ALA A 560 8.13 13.69 -4.17
C ALA A 560 7.03 14.69 -3.81
N LEU A 561 6.03 14.84 -4.67
CA LEU A 561 4.89 15.72 -4.41
C LEU A 561 3.87 15.05 -3.49
N MET A 562 3.59 13.77 -3.69
CA MET A 562 2.61 13.02 -2.89
C MET A 562 2.99 12.99 -1.41
N PHE A 563 4.28 12.94 -1.06
CA PHE A 563 4.76 12.96 0.32
C PHE A 563 4.84 14.37 0.95
N LEU A 564 4.62 15.47 0.21
CA LEU A 564 4.72 16.83 0.79
C LEU A 564 3.71 17.08 1.93
N PRO A 565 2.46 16.56 1.88
CA PRO A 565 1.50 16.70 2.97
C PRO A 565 1.59 15.64 4.06
N PHE A 566 2.53 14.71 3.97
CA PHE A 566 2.67 13.62 4.94
C PHE A 566 3.40 14.12 6.20
N VAL A 567 2.62 14.47 7.23
CA VAL A 567 3.09 15.14 8.47
C VAL A 567 3.70 14.20 9.50
N THR A 568 3.78 12.91 9.19
CA THR A 568 4.35 11.86 10.03
C THR A 568 5.87 11.71 9.80
N LEU A 569 6.37 12.17 8.65
CA LEU A 569 7.80 12.27 8.38
C LEU A 569 8.39 13.58 8.95
N PRO A 570 9.61 13.53 9.50
CA PRO A 570 10.22 14.69 10.14
C PRO A 570 10.49 15.82 9.14
N ALA A 571 10.63 17.04 9.69
CA ALA A 571 10.91 18.33 9.01
C ALA A 571 9.69 19.12 8.52
N LEU A 572 9.90 20.05 7.59
CA LEU A 572 8.91 20.99 7.08
C LEU A 572 8.03 20.31 6.02
N ARG A 573 6.71 20.42 6.19
CA ARG A 573 5.66 19.87 5.32
C ARG A 573 4.61 20.95 5.02
N ILE A 574 3.65 20.64 4.15
CA ILE A 574 2.52 21.53 3.87
C ILE A 574 1.21 20.75 3.82
N THR A 575 0.21 21.18 4.58
CA THR A 575 -1.17 20.68 4.47
C THR A 575 -2.07 21.81 4.01
N ALA A 576 -3.36 21.53 3.76
CA ALA A 576 -4.34 22.58 3.49
C ALA A 576 -4.51 23.59 4.65
N ARG A 577 -3.94 23.31 5.84
CA ARG A 577 -3.92 24.24 6.98
C ARG A 577 -2.70 25.19 6.99
N GLY A 578 -1.67 24.93 6.18
CA GLY A 578 -0.46 25.74 6.11
C GLY A 578 0.82 24.92 6.14
N LEU A 579 1.96 25.62 6.29
CA LEU A 579 3.25 24.99 6.52
C LEU A 579 3.29 24.38 7.92
N VAL A 580 3.81 23.16 8.01
CA VAL A 580 3.84 22.35 9.22
C VAL A 580 5.27 22.04 9.58
N ALA A 581 5.67 22.40 10.80
CA ALA A 581 6.87 21.87 11.43
C ALA A 581 6.48 20.56 12.12
N ALA A 582 6.67 19.43 11.42
CA ALA A 582 6.06 18.14 11.78
C ALA A 582 6.50 17.62 13.15
N LYS A 583 7.79 17.79 13.48
CA LYS A 583 8.37 17.34 14.75
C LYS A 583 7.82 18.12 15.94
N GLU A 584 7.57 19.41 15.74
CA GLU A 584 7.00 20.32 16.73
C GLU A 584 5.46 20.28 16.76
N ARG A 585 4.84 19.55 15.84
CA ARG A 585 3.38 19.40 15.68
C ARG A 585 2.65 20.75 15.65
N ARG A 586 3.19 21.72 14.90
CA ARG A 586 2.60 23.07 14.81
C ARG A 586 2.69 23.66 13.42
N LEU A 587 1.78 24.59 13.14
CA LEU A 587 1.86 25.45 11.97
C LEU A 587 2.98 26.48 12.14
N VAL A 588 3.66 26.80 11.04
CA VAL A 588 4.69 27.84 10.96
C VAL A 588 4.37 28.84 9.86
N PRO A 589 4.71 30.13 10.03
CA PRO A 589 4.52 31.11 8.97
C PRO A 589 5.51 30.86 7.82
N LEU A 590 5.08 31.16 6.60
CA LEU A 590 5.96 31.14 5.41
C LEU A 590 7.10 32.16 5.54
N PHE A 591 6.78 33.38 5.97
CA PHE A 591 7.77 34.44 6.18
C PHE A 591 8.51 34.23 7.50
N VAL A 592 9.83 34.44 7.47
CA VAL A 592 10.67 34.45 8.66
C VAL A 592 10.97 35.89 9.00
N GLU A 593 10.58 36.33 10.19
CA GLU A 593 10.98 37.64 10.71
C GLU A 593 12.51 37.65 10.92
N GLY A 594 13.12 38.76 10.49
CA GLY A 594 14.58 38.94 10.45
C GLY A 594 15.23 39.14 11.81
#